data_AF-W4PYC3-F1
#
_entry.id   AF-W4PYC3-F1
#
_cell.length_a   1.000
_cell.length_b   1.000
_cell.length_c   1.000
_cell.angle_alpha   90.00
_cell.angle_beta   90.00
_cell.angle_gamma   90.00
#
_symmetry.space_group_name_H-M   'P 1'
#
loop_
_entity.id
_entity.type
_entity.pdbx_description
1 polymer ?
#
loop_
_entity_poly.entity_id
_entity_poly.type
_entity_poly.pdbx_seq_one_letter_code
_entity_poly.pdbx_strand_id
1 'polypeptide(L)'
;MRADVQRVLFERPELRQYIRQHPIWYRKLTRDPSQIPALEKEANQFYGRTLPQRVEKVQNSLGLVMMMMEMLKMNQSTNSVESQGPVQ
;
A
#
# COMPACT_ATOMS: atom_id res chain seq x y z
N MET A 1 27.89 -12.70 -0.04
CA MET A 1 27.21 -12.00 1.07
C MET A 1 27.39 -12.85 2.32
N ARG A 2 27.87 -12.29 3.43
CA ARG A 2 28.16 -13.08 4.64
C ARG A 2 26.88 -13.59 5.33
N ALA A 3 27.01 -14.67 6.11
CA ALA A 3 25.88 -15.36 6.75
C ALA A 3 25.19 -14.52 7.84
N ASP A 4 25.94 -13.70 8.57
CA ASP A 4 25.46 -12.72 9.54
C ASP A 4 24.49 -11.72 8.92
N VAL A 5 24.87 -11.11 7.80
CA VAL A 5 24.00 -10.19 7.04
C VAL A 5 22.74 -10.91 6.54
N GLN A 6 22.89 -12.15 6.06
CA GLN A 6 21.74 -12.93 5.60
C GLN A 6 20.75 -13.25 6.73
N ARG A 7 21.23 -13.53 7.94
CA ARG A 7 20.36 -13.75 9.11
C ARG A 7 19.54 -12.51 9.42
N VAL A 8 20.18 -11.33 9.48
CA VAL A 8 19.47 -10.06 9.73
C VAL A 8 18.41 -9.78 8.67
N LEU A 9 18.72 -10.03 7.39
CA LEU A 9 17.77 -9.87 6.29
C LEU A 9 16.64 -10.91 6.31
N PHE A 10 16.87 -12.07 6.90
CA PHE A 10 15.84 -13.08 7.06
C PHE A 10 14.88 -12.73 8.21
N GLU A 11 15.42 -12.22 9.31
CA GLU A 11 14.64 -11.72 10.46
C GLU A 11 13.84 -10.46 10.11
N ARG A 12 14.31 -9.65 9.16
CA ARG A 12 13.69 -8.37 8.75
C ARG A 12 13.29 -8.38 7.27
N PRO A 13 12.06 -8.83 6.93
CA PRO A 13 11.60 -8.94 5.54
C PRO A 13 11.54 -7.59 4.80
N GLU A 14 11.36 -6.50 5.54
CA GLU A 14 11.34 -5.13 5.02
C GLU A 14 12.69 -4.74 4.43
N LEU A 15 13.78 -4.98 5.16
CA LEU A 15 15.14 -4.76 4.68
C LEU A 15 15.45 -5.64 3.47
N ARG A 16 14.96 -6.89 3.47
CA ARG A 16 15.11 -7.80 2.33
C ARG A 16 14.42 -7.26 1.08
N GLN A 17 13.21 -6.73 1.21
CA GLN A 17 12.49 -6.13 0.08
C GLN A 17 13.16 -4.83 -0.38
N TYR A 18 13.70 -4.04 0.54
CA TYR A 18 14.45 -2.83 0.23
C TYR A 18 15.73 -3.13 -0.57
N ILE A 19 16.51 -4.11 -0.14
CA ILE A 19 17.73 -4.53 -0.86
C ILE A 19 17.41 -5.08 -2.27
N ARG A 20 16.26 -5.75 -2.46
CA ARG A 20 15.83 -6.19 -3.80
C ARG A 20 15.57 -5.02 -4.74
N GLN A 21 15.07 -3.89 -4.22
CA GLN A 21 14.86 -2.66 -4.99
C GLN A 21 16.16 -1.88 -5.20
N HIS A 22 17.10 -1.97 -4.25
CA HIS A 22 18.37 -1.26 -4.27
C HIS A 22 19.58 -2.23 -4.26
N PRO A 23 19.95 -2.83 -5.40
CA PRO A 23 21.01 -3.83 -5.47
C PRO A 23 22.41 -3.29 -5.11
N ILE A 24 22.58 -1.96 -5.05
CA ILE A 24 23.82 -1.34 -4.56
C ILE A 24 24.16 -1.74 -3.12
N TRP A 25 23.14 -2.00 -2.30
CA TRP A 25 23.31 -2.44 -0.92
C TRP A 25 23.92 -3.84 -0.81
N TYR A 26 23.67 -4.72 -1.78
CA TYR A 26 24.38 -6.01 -1.83
C TYR A 26 25.90 -5.82 -1.91
N ARG A 27 26.36 -4.88 -2.73
CA ARG A 27 27.80 -4.59 -2.87
C ARG A 27 28.36 -3.92 -1.62
N LYS A 28 27.64 -2.95 -1.06
CA LYS A 28 28.04 -2.24 0.18
C LYS A 28 28.18 -3.21 1.35
N LEU A 29 27.16 -4.03 1.61
CA LEU A 29 27.14 -5.00 2.71
C LEU A 29 28.09 -6.18 2.49
N THR A 30 28.42 -6.51 1.24
CA THR A 30 29.42 -7.54 0.94
C THR A 30 30.84 -7.03 1.24
N ARG A 31 31.10 -5.73 1.03
CA ARG A 31 32.39 -5.10 1.35
C ARG A 31 32.53 -4.80 2.84
N ASP A 32 31.48 -4.25 3.44
CA ASP A 32 31.47 -3.85 4.83
C ASP A 32 30.13 -4.21 5.48
N PRO A 33 30.07 -5.30 6.28
CA PRO A 33 28.86 -5.71 6.97
C PRO A 33 28.46 -4.74 8.09
N SER A 34 29.35 -3.83 8.51
CA SER A 34 29.02 -2.82 9.53
C SER A 34 28.06 -1.73 9.02
N GLN A 35 27.74 -1.71 7.72
CA GLN A 35 26.78 -0.78 7.10
C GLN A 35 25.31 -1.18 7.31
N ILE A 36 25.00 -2.27 8.01
CA ILE A 36 23.60 -2.66 8.33
C ILE A 36 22.79 -1.53 8.99
N PRO A 37 23.30 -0.77 9.98
CA PRO A 37 22.53 0.32 10.59
C PRO A 37 22.21 1.44 9.60
N ALA A 38 23.11 1.69 8.65
CA ALA A 38 22.89 2.68 7.59
C ALA A 38 21.80 2.20 6.62
N LEU A 39 21.80 0.91 6.26
CA LEU A 39 20.72 0.29 5.49
C LEU A 39 19.38 0.46 6.21
N GLU A 40 19.34 0.17 7.51
CA GLU A 40 18.12 0.29 8.32
C GLU A 40 17.59 1.71 8.36
N LYS A 41 18.47 2.69 8.53
CA LYS A 41 18.10 4.10 8.51
C LYS A 41 17.56 4.54 7.13
N GLU A 42 18.16 4.06 6.04
CA GLU A 42 17.73 4.38 4.68
C GLU A 42 16.40 3.69 4.33
N ALA A 43 16.26 2.41 4.70
CA ALA A 43 15.02 1.66 4.56
C ALA A 43 13.88 2.28 5.38
N ASN A 44 14.14 2.68 6.63
CA ASN A 44 13.15 3.36 7.47
C ASN A 44 12.73 4.71 6.90
N GLN A 45 13.64 5.47 6.29
CA GLN A 45 13.28 6.71 5.59
C GLN A 45 12.48 6.46 4.32
N PHE A 46 12.88 5.43 3.56
CA PHE A 46 12.16 4.99 2.38
C PHE A 46 10.74 4.56 2.78
N TYR A 47 10.56 3.54 3.63
CA TYR A 47 9.25 3.06 4.04
C TYR A 47 8.44 4.09 4.85
N GLY A 48 9.08 4.87 5.72
CA GLY A 48 8.43 5.93 6.51
C GLY A 48 7.86 7.06 5.66
N ARG A 49 8.40 7.28 4.45
CA ARG A 49 7.82 8.18 3.44
C ARG A 49 6.98 7.45 2.38
N THR A 50 7.01 6.11 2.32
CA THR A 50 6.37 5.31 1.26
C THR A 50 5.09 4.58 1.71
N LEU A 51 4.43 5.07 2.76
CA LEU A 51 3.00 4.79 2.99
C LEU A 51 1.99 5.53 2.07
N PRO A 52 2.31 6.52 1.19
CA PRO A 52 1.29 7.15 0.35
C PRO A 52 0.78 6.25 -0.77
N GLN A 53 1.58 5.34 -1.31
CA GLN A 53 1.13 4.49 -2.44
C GLN A 53 -0.01 3.52 -2.08
N ARG A 54 -0.12 3.13 -0.81
CA ARG A 54 -1.25 2.28 -0.37
C ARG A 54 -2.49 3.09 -0.01
N VAL A 55 -2.35 4.32 0.51
CA VAL A 55 -3.53 5.21 0.70
C VAL A 55 -4.09 5.73 -0.63
N GLU A 56 -3.28 5.90 -1.66
CA GLU A 56 -3.76 6.33 -2.99
C GLU A 56 -4.71 5.29 -3.61
N LYS A 57 -4.42 3.98 -3.46
CA LYS A 57 -5.33 2.91 -3.90
C LYS A 57 -6.63 2.84 -3.09
N VAL A 58 -6.58 3.22 -1.81
CA VAL A 58 -7.77 3.29 -0.95
C VAL A 58 -8.65 4.48 -1.34
N GLN A 59 -8.07 5.64 -1.69
CA GLN A 59 -8.82 6.80 -2.18
C GLN A 59 -9.62 6.49 -3.46
N ASN A 60 -9.01 5.78 -4.42
CA ASN A 60 -9.72 5.39 -5.65
C ASN A 60 -10.89 4.43 -5.40
N SER A 61 -10.81 3.61 -4.35
CA SER A 61 -11.88 2.66 -4.00
C SER A 61 -13.07 3.37 -3.32
N LEU A 62 -12.82 4.43 -2.54
CA LEU A 62 -13.86 5.21 -1.86
C LEU A 62 -14.78 5.95 -2.84
N GLY A 63 -14.25 6.47 -3.95
CA GLY A 63 -15.04 7.17 -4.97
C GLY A 63 -16.09 6.28 -5.65
N LEU A 64 -15.72 5.04 -5.97
CA LEU A 64 -16.66 4.07 -6.57
C LEU A 64 -17.75 3.64 -5.57
N VAL A 65 -17.42 3.46 -4.29
CA VAL A 65 -18.38 3.10 -3.23
C VAL A 65 -19.42 4.20 -2.99
N MET A 66 -19.01 5.47 -3.00
CA MET A 66 -19.93 6.60 -2.85
C MET A 66 -20.93 6.66 -4.02
N MET A 67 -20.45 6.48 -5.25
CA MET A 67 -21.30 6.44 -6.45
C MET A 67 -22.29 5.26 -6.41
N MET A 68 -21.86 4.08 -5.93
CA MET A 68 -22.74 2.91 -5.76
C MET A 68 -23.82 3.15 -4.68
N MET A 69 -23.48 3.77 -3.55
CA MET A 69 -24.45 4.11 -2.51
C MET A 69 -25.51 5.10 -3.01
N GLU A 70 -25.11 6.08 -3.81
CA GLU A 70 -26.03 7.07 -4.38
C GLU A 70 -27.03 6.44 -5.35
N MET A 71 -26.57 5.53 -6.22
CA MET A 71 -27.43 4.75 -7.10
C MET A 71 -28.43 3.87 -6.34
N LEU A 72 -28.00 3.22 -5.25
CA LEU A 72 -28.88 2.41 -4.41
C LEU A 72 -29.95 3.28 -3.72
N LYS A 73 -29.57 4.46 -3.22
CA LYS A 73 -30.51 5.42 -2.62
C LYS A 73 -31.52 5.95 -3.63
N MET A 74 -31.08 6.21 -4.87
CA MET A 74 -31.96 6.64 -5.96
C MET A 74 -32.94 5.53 -6.35
N ASN A 75 -32.48 4.28 -6.46
CA ASN A 75 -33.33 3.13 -6.83
C ASN A 75 -34.36 2.79 -5.73
N GLN A 76 -34.01 2.95 -4.46
CA GLN A 76 -34.97 2.83 -3.35
C GLN A 76 -36.00 3.97 -3.34
N SER A 77 -35.62 5.15 -3.85
CA SER A 77 -36.53 6.30 -3.97
C SER A 77 -37.50 6.13 -5.15
N THR A 78 -37.09 5.43 -6.22
CA THR A 78 -37.96 5.14 -7.38
C THR A 78 -38.96 4.01 -7.15
N ASN A 79 -38.75 3.13 -6.16
CA ASN A 79 -39.71 2.06 -5.82
C ASN A 79 -40.94 2.56 -5.03
N SER A 80 -41.04 3.85 -4.71
CA SER A 80 -42.19 4.44 -4.01
C SER A 80 -43.14 5.22 -4.92
N VAL A 81 -42.92 5.25 -6.23
CA VAL A 81 -43.71 6.06 -7.18
C VAL A 81 -44.28 5.18 -8.30
N GLU A 82 -44.95 4.09 -7.94
CA GLU A 82 -45.79 3.35 -8.90
C GLU A 82 -47.09 2.83 -8.26
N SER A 83 -47.85 3.73 -7.64
CA SER A 83 -49.28 3.49 -7.41
C SER A 83 -50.03 4.80 -7.24
N GLN A 84 -50.38 5.43 -8.37
CA GLN A 84 -51.63 6.18 -8.61
C GLN A 84 -51.45 7.06 -9.85
N GLY A 85 -51.80 6.51 -11.02
CA GLY A 85 -52.10 7.33 -12.19
C GLY A 85 -53.52 7.89 -12.08
N PRO A 86 -53.77 9.16 -12.47
CA PRO A 86 -55.13 9.64 -12.64
C PRO A 86 -55.63 9.17 -14.02
N VAL A 87 -56.64 8.30 -14.02
CA VAL A 87 -57.53 8.14 -15.18
C VAL A 87 -58.77 9.02 -14.94
N GLN A 88 -59.10 9.73 -16.00
CA GLN A 88 -60.12 10.78 -16.16
C GLN A 88 -61.49 10.45 -15.57
#